data_AF-A0A251WZF2-F1
#
_entry.id   AF-A0A251WZF2-F1
#
_cell.length_a   1.000
_cell.length_b   1.000
_cell.length_c   1.000
_cell.angle_alpha   90.00
_cell.angle_beta   90.00
_cell.angle_gamma   90.00
#
_symmetry.space_group_name_H-M   'P 1'
#
loop_
_entity.id
_entity.type
_entity.pdbx_description
1 polymer ?
#
loop_
_entity_poly.entity_id
_entity_poly.type
_entity_poly.pdbx_seq_one_letter_code
_entity_poly.pdbx_strand_id
1 'polypeptide(L)' 'MLNTLIYCLGVVCVVEGLAYVLAPSFVKRLMMAFNEIPRPQRRLIGAVIFLAGIVLIGVSTQPTH' A
#
# COMPACT_ATOMS: atom_id res chain seq x y z
N MET A 1 16.95 -9.99 10.44
CA MET A 1 16.68 -9.97 8.98
C MET A 1 15.40 -10.72 8.64
N LEU A 2 15.34 -12.06 8.74
CA LEU A 2 14.11 -12.82 8.41
C LEU A 2 12.90 -12.48 9.30
N ASN A 3 13.11 -12.34 10.61
CA ASN A 3 12.02 -12.01 11.55
C ASN A 3 11.31 -10.68 11.22
N THR A 4 12.08 -9.66 10.84
CA THR A 4 11.55 -8.35 10.43
C THR A 4 10.71 -8.47 9.17
N LEU A 5 11.14 -9.29 8.20
CA LEU A 5 10.38 -9.52 6.97
C LEU A 5 9.03 -10.19 7.25
N ILE A 6 9.02 -11.20 8.12
CA ILE A 6 7.79 -11.88 8.56
C ILE A 6 6.85 -10.90 9.27
N TYR A 7 7.39 -10.00 10.11
CA TYR A 7 6.61 -8.97 10.78
C TYR A 7 5.99 -7.97 9.80
N CYS A 8 6.78 -7.40 8.88
CA CYS A 8 6.27 -6.49 7.87
C CYS A 8 5.19 -7.15 7.01
N LEU A 9 5.41 -8.41 6.61
CA LEU A 9 4.47 -9.15 5.79
C LEU A 9 3.18 -9.50 6.56
N GLY A 10 3.30 -9.87 7.83
CA GLY A 10 2.18 -10.11 8.73
C GLY A 10 1.30 -8.87 8.90
N VAL A 11 1.90 -7.69 9.13
CA VAL A 11 1.16 -6.43 9.27
C VAL A 11 0.41 -6.07 7.98
N VAL A 12 1.06 -6.18 6.82
CA VAL A 12 0.40 -5.93 5.52
C VAL A 12 -0.78 -6.89 5.32
N CYS A 13 -0.60 -8.17 5.64
CA CYS A 13 -1.65 -9.18 5.51
C CYS A 13 -2.84 -8.92 6.44
N VAL A 14 -2.59 -8.47 7.68
CA VAL A 14 -3.64 -8.09 8.62
C VAL A 14 -4.41 -6.86 8.13
N VAL A 15 -3.71 -5.82 7.66
CA VAL A 15 -4.36 -4.59 7.16
C VAL A 15 -5.18 -4.88 5.91
N GLU A 16 -4.62 -5.60 4.93
CA GLU A 16 -5.33 -6.01 3.71
C GLU A 16 -6.54 -6.90 4.05
N GLY A 17 -6.34 -7.93 4.87
CA GLY A 17 -7.41 -8.84 5.31
C GLY A 17 -8.54 -8.11 6.03
N LEU A 18 -8.21 -7.14 6.89
CA LEU A 18 -9.20 -6.32 7.56
C LEU A 18 -9.99 -5.46 6.57
N ALA A 19 -9.34 -4.87 5.57
CA ALA A 19 -10.03 -4.11 4.52
C ALA A 19 -11.07 -4.99 3.79
N TYR A 20 -10.75 -6.26 3.53
CA TYR A 20 -11.69 -7.22 2.93
C TYR A 20 -12.82 -7.65 3.88
N VAL A 21 -12.54 -7.84 5.17
CA VAL A 21 -13.54 -8.27 6.16
C VAL A 21 -14.50 -7.15 6.54
N LEU A 22 -13.99 -5.95 6.81
CA LEU A 22 -14.80 -4.82 7.31
C LEU A 22 -15.53 -4.07 6.20
N ALA A 23 -14.91 -3.93 5.02
CA ALA A 23 -15.43 -3.06 3.97
C ALA A 23 -15.21 -3.65 2.55
N PRO A 24 -15.75 -4.85 2.27
CA PRO A 24 -15.58 -5.50 0.96
C PRO A 24 -16.14 -4.65 -0.21
N SER A 25 -17.19 -3.86 0.04
CA SER A 25 -17.77 -2.94 -0.95
C SER A 25 -16.85 -1.76 -1.28
N PHE A 26 -16.01 -1.32 -0.33
CA PHE A 26 -15.06 -0.22 -0.54
C PHE A 26 -13.97 -0.63 -1.52
N VAL A 27 -13.42 -1.85 -1.35
CA VAL A 27 -12.43 -2.42 -2.29
C VAL A 27 -12.99 -2.51 -3.70
N LYS A 28 -14.23 -3.01 -3.85
CA LYS A 28 -14.90 -3.13 -5.15
C LYS A 28 -15.09 -1.76 -5.81
N ARG A 29 -15.48 -0.75 -5.04
CA ARG A 29 -15.68 0.62 -5.52
C ARG A 29 -14.36 1.30 -5.90
N LEU A 30 -13.29 1.04 -5.14
CA LEU A 30 -11.94 1.49 -5.49
C LEU A 30 -11.51 0.88 -6.84
N MET A 31 -11.75 -0.41 -7.03
CA MET A 31 -11.41 -1.11 -8.29
C MET A 31 -12.22 -0.58 -9.48
N MET A 32 -13.51 -0.29 -9.30
CA MET A 32 -14.33 0.35 -10.32
C MET A 32 -13.77 1.72 -10.71
N ALA A 33 -13.47 2.56 -9.72
CA ALA A 33 -12.88 3.88 -9.95
C ALA A 33 -11.51 3.77 -10.63
N PHE A 34 -10.66 2.83 -10.23
CA PHE A 34 -9.37 2.57 -10.89
C PHE A 34 -9.52 2.07 -12.33
N ASN A 35 -10.63 1.40 -12.66
CA ASN A 35 -10.88 0.91 -14.01
C ASN A 35 -11.31 2.02 -14.98
N GLU A 36 -11.98 3.06 -14.48
CA GLU A 36 -12.33 4.25 -15.25
C GLU A 36 -11.09 5.12 -15.57
N ILE A 37 -9.98 4.96 -14.85
CA ILE A 37 -8.74 5.71 -15.09
C ILE A 37 -7.98 5.13 -16.32
N PRO A 38 -7.52 5.98 -17.25
CA PRO A 38 -6.65 5.57 -18.35
C PRO A 38 -5.37 4.84 -17.90
N ARG A 39 -4.96 3.82 -18.65
CA ARG A 39 -3.76 3.00 -18.39
C ARG A 39 -2.48 3.78 -18.01
N PRO A 40 -2.11 4.90 -18.67
CA PRO A 40 -0.91 5.66 -18.29
C PRO A 40 -1.03 6.30 -16.90
N GLN A 41 -2.19 6.80 -16.52
CA GLN A 41 -2.43 7.41 -15.20
C GLN A 41 -2.46 6.36 -14.10
N ARG A 42 -2.99 5.15 -14.36
CA ARG A 42 -2.92 4.02 -13.40
C ARG A 42 -1.48 3.67 -13.03
N ARG A 43 -0.56 3.67 -14.02
CA ARG A 43 0.87 3.44 -13.78
C ARG A 43 1.52 4.56 -12.97
N LEU A 44 1.16 5.82 -13.25
CA LEU A 44 1.64 6.97 -12.48
C LEU A 44 1.18 6.92 -11.02
N ILE A 45 -0.08 6.58 -10.77
CA ILE A 45 -0.61 6.43 -9.40
C ILE A 45 0.19 5.36 -8.64
N GLY A 46 0.43 4.19 -9.26
CA GLY A 46 1.26 3.15 -8.68
C GLY A 46 2.69 3.62 -8.39
N ALA A 47 3.30 4.37 -9.32
CA ALA A 47 4.64 4.92 -9.15
C ALA A 47 4.71 5.95 -8.00
N VAL A 48 3.71 6.81 -7.88
CA VAL A 48 3.62 7.81 -6.79
C VAL A 48 3.44 7.13 -5.45
N ILE A 49 2.57 6.13 -5.34
CA ILE A 49 2.37 5.37 -4.09
C ILE A 49 3.66 4.64 -3.70
N PHE A 50 4.35 4.03 -4.68
CA PHE A 50 5.62 3.35 -4.45
C PHE A 50 6.71 4.32 -3.97
N LEU A 51 6.86 5.47 -4.64
CA LEU A 51 7.82 6.51 -4.25
C LEU A 51 7.48 7.09 -2.87
N ALA A 52 6.21 7.34 -2.59
CA ALA A 52 5.76 7.80 -1.28
C ALA A 52 6.13 6.80 -0.18
N GLY A 53 5.93 5.49 -0.43
CA GLY A 53 6.36 4.43 0.48
C GLY A 53 7.88 4.43 0.74
N ILE A 54 8.69 4.57 -0.32
CA ILE A 54 10.15 4.69 -0.18
C ILE A 54 10.53 5.91 0.65
N VAL A 55 9.92 7.07 0.38
CA VAL A 55 10.18 8.30 1.14
C VAL A 55 9.78 8.13 2.60
N LEU A 56 8.63 7.52 2.88
CA LEU A 56 8.15 7.29 4.25
C LEU A 56 9.12 6.40 5.04
N ILE A 57 9.59 5.31 4.42
CA ILE A 57 10.60 4.42 5.01
C ILE A 57 11.92 5.16 5.17
N GLY A 58 12.34 5.95 4.18
CA GLY A 58 13.57 6.74 4.24
C GLY A 58 13.56 7.76 5.39
N VAL A 59 12.41 8.39 5.66
CA VAL A 59 12.19 9.30 6.78
C VAL A 59 12.18 8.55 8.11
N SER A 60 11.48 7.40 8.20
CA SER A 60 11.44 6.61 9.44
C SER A 60 12.79 6.01 9.81
N THR A 61 13.66 5.80 8.83
CA THR A 61 14.99 5.20 9.02
C THR A 61 16.08 6.26 9.25
N GLN A 62 15.74 7.57 9.25
CA GLN A 62 16.70 8.58 9.67
C GLN A 62 17.08 8.33 11.14
N PRO A 63 18.37 8.19 11.48
CA PRO A 63 18.80 8.14 12.86
C PRO A 63 18.46 9.50 13.49
N THR A 64 17.42 9.51 14.32
CA THR A 64 17.17 10.60 15.24
C THR A 64 18.34 10.60 16.22
N HIS A 65 19.15 11.66 16.18
CA HIS A 65 20.17 11.96 17.19
C HIS A 65 19.54 12.00 18.58
#